data_AF-A0A6B0WZT6-F1
#
_entry.id   AF-A0A6B0WZT6-F1
#
_cell.length_a   1.000
_cell.length_b   1.000
_cell.length_c   1.000
_cell.angle_alpha   90.00
_cell.angle_beta   90.00
_cell.angle_gamma   90.00
#
_symmetry.space_group_name_H-M   'P 1'
#
loop_
_entity.id
_entity.type
_entity.pdbx_description
1 polymer ?
#
loop_
_entity_poly.entity_id
_entity_poly.type
_entity_poly.pdbx_seq_one_letter_code
_entity_poly.pdbx_strand_id
1 'polypeptide(L)'
;MKYILFSLCLAQALLAPISGEDIPVMARGAIPFWIDRAGFDTPDSLNYGELYLQCPCQHLTFSELNDHQRAAYRVEATFFSKRDSMPFKWEKQIVTDAGTDLRDQMITEALSFRIAPGTYRVHIRLKDLQANAEGTCELAFTMPEFDNAAPTISDIQFAHRIDAANTQTTRNLVKNGFKIVPNARRSIATTLNIYFE
;
A
#
# COMPACT_ATOMS: atom_id res chain seq x y z
N MET A 1 -23.95 -49.54 31.35
CA MET A 1 -23.56 -49.48 29.93
C MET A 1 -24.27 -48.27 29.31
N LYS A 2 -23.58 -47.12 29.23
CA LYS A 2 -24.13 -45.86 28.71
C LYS A 2 -23.31 -45.47 27.48
N TYR A 3 -23.93 -45.48 26.31
CA TYR A 3 -23.34 -44.97 25.07
C TYR A 3 -23.55 -43.46 25.04
N ILE A 4 -22.46 -42.68 25.11
CA ILE A 4 -22.48 -41.24 24.82
C ILE A 4 -22.20 -41.12 23.32
N LEU A 5 -23.21 -40.69 22.56
CA LEU A 5 -23.05 -40.32 21.15
C LEU A 5 -22.11 -39.11 21.07
N PHE A 6 -20.93 -39.31 20.48
CA PHE A 6 -20.12 -38.25 19.91
C PHE A 6 -20.82 -37.76 18.64
N SER A 7 -21.61 -36.70 18.75
CA SER A 7 -22.16 -36.04 17.56
C SER A 7 -21.06 -35.22 16.92
N LEU A 8 -20.65 -35.70 15.75
CA LEU A 8 -19.87 -35.03 14.72
C LEU A 8 -20.40 -33.60 14.50
N CYS A 9 -19.61 -32.58 14.85
CA CYS A 9 -19.82 -31.21 14.38
C CYS A 9 -18.59 -30.84 13.55
N LEU A 10 -18.45 -31.52 12.41
CA LEU A 10 -17.39 -31.30 11.44
C LEU A 10 -17.98 -30.57 10.23
N ALA A 11 -17.34 -29.47 9.87
CA ALA A 11 -17.48 -28.70 8.62
C ALA A 11 -18.74 -27.83 8.45
N GLN A 12 -18.76 -26.66 9.10
CA GLN A 12 -19.49 -25.48 8.61
C GLN A 12 -18.64 -24.18 8.58
N ALA A 13 -17.31 -24.30 8.64
CA ALA A 13 -16.44 -23.16 8.35
C ALA A 13 -15.90 -23.33 6.93
N LEU A 14 -16.63 -22.90 5.90
CA LEU A 14 -16.09 -22.73 4.53
C LEU A 14 -17.08 -22.04 3.58
N LEU A 15 -17.77 -20.99 4.02
CA LEU A 15 -18.48 -20.06 3.12
C LEU A 15 -18.54 -18.65 3.73
N ALA A 16 -17.41 -18.13 4.23
CA ALA A 16 -17.27 -16.68 4.23
C ALA A 16 -17.16 -16.28 2.75
N PRO A 17 -18.00 -15.36 2.22
CA PRO A 17 -17.71 -14.78 0.92
C PRO A 17 -16.29 -14.23 1.02
N ILE A 18 -15.40 -14.72 0.17
CA ILE A 18 -14.13 -14.03 -0.09
C ILE A 18 -14.58 -12.68 -0.62
N SER A 19 -14.65 -11.69 0.26
CA SER A 19 -14.93 -10.33 -0.12
C SER A 19 -13.89 -10.00 -1.17
N GLY A 20 -14.31 -9.75 -2.42
CA GLY A 20 -13.42 -9.34 -3.51
C GLY A 20 -12.78 -7.97 -3.28
N GLU A 21 -12.69 -7.52 -2.03
CA GLU A 21 -12.14 -6.24 -1.61
C GLU A 21 -10.62 -6.26 -1.55
N ASP A 22 -9.97 -7.40 -1.33
CA ASP A 22 -8.51 -7.48 -1.22
C ASP A 22 -7.80 -7.68 -2.58
N ILE A 23 -8.08 -6.78 -3.51
CA ILE A 23 -7.31 -6.65 -4.75
C ILE A 23 -6.76 -5.23 -4.87
N PRO A 24 -5.58 -5.06 -5.50
CA PRO A 24 -5.09 -3.75 -5.86
C PRO A 24 -6.10 -2.95 -6.67
N VAL A 25 -6.20 -1.66 -6.36
CA VAL A 25 -7.05 -0.74 -7.10
C VAL A 25 -6.21 0.06 -8.08
N MET A 26 -6.64 0.09 -9.34
CA MET A 26 -6.06 0.96 -10.36
C MET A 26 -6.78 2.30 -10.40
N ALA A 27 -6.01 3.38 -10.47
CA ALA A 27 -6.52 4.73 -10.63
C ALA A 27 -7.11 4.99 -12.02
N ARG A 28 -8.02 5.96 -12.05
CA ARG A 28 -8.61 6.55 -13.26
C ARG A 28 -8.07 7.97 -13.43
N GLY A 29 -8.01 8.45 -14.67
CA GLY A 29 -7.53 9.80 -14.99
C GLY A 29 -6.33 9.78 -15.93
N ALA A 30 -5.58 10.88 -15.96
CA ALA A 30 -4.43 11.06 -16.85
C ALA A 30 -3.18 10.33 -16.34
N ILE A 31 -3.06 10.12 -15.03
CA ILE A 31 -1.94 9.40 -14.41
C ILE A 31 -2.44 8.05 -13.87
N PRO A 32 -2.12 6.92 -14.53
CA PRO A 32 -2.41 5.60 -13.99
C PRO A 32 -1.46 5.29 -12.83
N PHE A 33 -2.02 4.82 -11.72
CA PHE A 33 -1.27 4.26 -10.60
C PHE A 33 -2.05 3.13 -9.95
N TRP A 34 -1.37 2.32 -9.14
CA TRP A 34 -1.96 1.23 -8.37
C TRP A 34 -1.78 1.47 -6.89
N ILE A 35 -2.82 1.12 -6.12
CA ILE A 35 -2.80 1.12 -4.67
C ILE A 35 -3.04 -0.29 -4.14
N ASP A 36 -2.18 -0.72 -3.24
CA ASP A 36 -2.40 -1.86 -2.35
C ASP A 36 -2.27 -1.39 -0.90
N ARG A 37 -2.61 -2.25 0.06
CA ARG A 37 -2.68 -1.87 1.47
C ARG A 37 -2.40 -3.04 2.40
N ALA A 38 -2.04 -2.71 3.63
CA ALA A 38 -1.88 -3.69 4.70
C ALA A 38 -2.15 -3.04 6.07
N GLY A 39 -2.72 -3.81 6.98
CA GLY A 39 -2.82 -3.52 8.41
C GLY A 39 -1.92 -4.45 9.21
N PHE A 40 -1.29 -3.90 10.24
CA PHE A 40 -0.37 -4.59 11.13
C PHE A 40 -0.73 -4.27 12.59
N ASP A 41 -0.58 -5.29 13.43
CA ASP A 41 -0.79 -5.13 14.86
C ASP A 41 0.29 -4.25 15.47
N THR A 42 -0.09 -3.45 16.46
CA THR A 42 0.87 -2.79 17.33
C THR A 42 0.39 -2.82 18.77
N PRO A 43 1.28 -2.77 19.78
CA PRO A 43 0.90 -2.83 21.19
C PRO A 43 0.00 -1.68 21.69
N ASP A 44 -0.18 -0.62 20.88
CA ASP A 44 -0.92 0.58 21.24
C ASP A 44 -2.40 0.47 20.82
N SER A 45 -3.25 1.40 21.27
CA SER A 45 -4.68 1.44 20.89
C SER A 45 -4.96 1.81 19.43
N LEU A 46 -3.92 2.14 18.66
CA LEU A 46 -4.00 2.45 17.23
C LEU A 46 -3.16 1.43 16.49
N ASN A 47 -3.73 0.85 15.44
CA ASN A 47 -3.04 -0.10 14.59
C ASN A 47 -2.24 0.62 13.52
N TYR A 48 -1.22 -0.07 13.02
CA TYR A 48 -0.35 0.44 11.97
C TYR A 48 -0.89 0.03 10.61
N GLY A 49 -1.06 1.00 9.72
CA GLY A 49 -1.53 0.77 8.36
C GLY A 49 -0.56 1.30 7.34
N GLU A 50 -0.54 0.66 6.18
CA GLU A 50 0.23 1.10 5.03
C GLU A 50 -0.61 1.15 3.75
N LEU A 51 -0.38 2.17 2.93
CA LEU A 51 -0.78 2.20 1.52
C LEU A 51 0.48 2.11 0.66
N TYR A 52 0.49 1.16 -0.27
CA TYR A 52 1.55 1.01 -1.26
C TYR A 52 1.10 1.62 -2.58
N LEU A 53 1.88 2.53 -3.13
CA LEU A 53 1.60 3.18 -4.41
C LEU A 53 2.64 2.79 -5.44
N GLN A 54 2.18 2.45 -6.65
CA GLN A 54 3.04 2.31 -7.82
C GLN A 54 2.54 3.14 -9.01
N CYS A 55 3.40 3.95 -9.61
CA CYS A 55 3.08 4.81 -10.76
C CYS A 55 4.21 4.75 -11.80
N PRO A 56 3.95 4.52 -13.10
CA PRO A 56 5.00 4.57 -14.11
C PRO A 56 5.51 6.00 -14.30
N CYS A 57 6.84 6.18 -14.34
CA CYS A 57 7.48 7.49 -14.46
C CYS A 57 7.10 8.21 -15.77
N GLN A 58 6.81 7.47 -16.85
CA GLN A 58 6.41 8.05 -18.14
C GLN A 58 5.13 8.91 -18.10
N HIS A 59 4.34 8.83 -17.02
CA HIS A 59 3.14 9.64 -16.83
C HIS A 59 3.38 10.91 -16.00
N LEU A 60 4.63 11.17 -15.60
CA LEU A 60 5.04 12.42 -14.98
C LEU A 60 5.80 13.31 -15.96
N THR A 61 5.67 14.60 -15.76
CA THR A 61 6.37 15.63 -16.53
C THR A 61 7.70 15.95 -15.88
N PHE A 62 8.77 15.71 -16.64
CA PHE A 62 10.13 16.07 -16.26
C PHE A 62 10.49 17.42 -16.87
N SER A 63 10.97 18.33 -16.02
CA SER A 63 11.53 19.62 -16.43
C SER A 63 13.06 19.56 -16.28
N GLU A 64 13.78 20.16 -17.23
CA GLU A 64 15.22 20.34 -17.09
C GLU A 64 15.56 21.25 -15.88
N LEU A 65 16.63 20.90 -15.18
CA LEU A 65 17.18 21.61 -14.05
C LEU A 65 18.72 21.48 -14.11
N ASN A 66 19.36 22.39 -14.85
CA ASN A 66 20.78 22.30 -15.21
C ASN A 66 21.08 20.96 -15.92
N ASP A 67 22.14 20.24 -15.53
CA ASP A 67 22.52 18.92 -16.05
C ASP A 67 21.64 17.77 -15.51
N HIS A 68 20.50 18.09 -14.91
CA HIS A 68 19.53 17.13 -14.38
C HIS A 68 18.15 17.35 -15.00
N GLN A 69 17.29 16.34 -14.86
CA GLN A 69 15.86 16.46 -15.07
C GLN A 69 15.13 16.15 -13.77
N ARG A 70 14.03 16.85 -13.54
CA ARG A 70 13.24 16.75 -12.31
C ARG A 70 11.76 16.60 -12.61
N ALA A 71 11.11 15.63 -11.97
CA ALA A 71 9.66 15.57 -11.83
C ALA A 71 9.27 15.81 -10.37
N ALA A 72 8.11 16.45 -10.15
CA ALA A 72 7.56 16.65 -8.82
C ALA A 72 6.09 16.23 -8.80
N TYR A 73 5.70 15.44 -7.81
CA TYR A 73 4.33 14.97 -7.66
C TYR A 73 3.88 15.08 -6.22
N ARG A 74 2.56 15.10 -6.05
CA ARG A 74 1.90 15.10 -4.77
C ARG A 74 0.93 13.94 -4.70
N VAL A 75 0.92 13.26 -3.56
CA VAL A 75 -0.12 12.29 -3.25
C VAL A 75 -0.95 12.82 -2.08
N GLU A 76 -2.26 12.74 -2.24
CA GLU A 76 -3.27 13.12 -1.26
C GLU A 76 -4.11 11.87 -0.98
N ALA A 77 -4.23 11.46 0.28
CA ALA A 77 -5.06 10.33 0.69
C ALA A 77 -5.99 10.77 1.81
N THR A 78 -7.29 10.57 1.67
CA THR A 78 -8.27 10.91 2.70
C THR A 78 -9.03 9.67 3.13
N PHE A 79 -8.97 9.36 4.41
CA PHE A 79 -9.67 8.24 5.04
C PHE A 79 -11.00 8.74 5.58
N PHE A 80 -12.10 8.22 5.07
CA PHE A 80 -13.45 8.55 5.52
C PHE A 80 -13.99 7.41 6.39
N SER A 81 -14.26 7.73 7.66
CA SER A 81 -15.03 6.88 8.56
C SER A 81 -16.50 7.33 8.57
N LYS A 82 -17.36 6.64 9.34
CA LYS A 82 -18.77 7.07 9.52
C LYS A 82 -18.92 8.44 10.19
N ARG A 83 -17.92 8.89 10.95
CA ARG A 83 -18.02 10.09 11.81
C ARG A 83 -17.04 11.20 11.44
N ASP A 84 -15.94 10.85 10.79
CA ASP A 84 -14.81 11.76 10.60
C ASP A 84 -14.03 11.45 9.31
N SER A 85 -13.24 12.42 8.85
CA SER A 85 -12.31 12.28 7.73
C SER A 85 -10.90 12.66 8.16
N MET A 86 -9.92 11.84 7.81
CA MET A 86 -8.52 12.07 8.13
C MET A 86 -7.69 12.22 6.84
N PRO A 87 -7.23 13.44 6.52
CA PRO A 87 -6.43 13.70 5.34
C PRO A 87 -4.93 13.48 5.60
N PHE A 88 -4.27 12.88 4.62
CA PHE A 88 -2.82 12.76 4.49
C PHE A 88 -2.37 13.39 3.18
N LYS A 89 -1.23 14.06 3.20
CA LYS A 89 -0.67 14.72 2.03
C LYS A 89 0.85 14.66 2.09
N TRP A 90 1.47 14.28 0.98
CA TRP A 90 2.92 14.35 0.84
C TRP A 90 3.32 14.71 -0.58
N GLU A 91 4.47 15.38 -0.69
CA GLU A 91 5.08 15.78 -1.94
C GLU A 91 6.44 15.11 -2.08
N LYS A 92 6.78 14.74 -3.30
CA LYS A 92 8.02 14.05 -3.65
C LYS A 92 8.58 14.62 -4.93
N GLN A 93 9.89 14.46 -5.08
CA GLN A 93 10.63 14.85 -6.26
C GLN A 93 11.49 13.69 -6.71
N ILE A 94 11.55 13.51 -8.02
CA ILE A 94 12.49 12.60 -8.69
C ILE A 94 13.49 13.52 -9.37
N VAL A 95 14.77 13.32 -9.07
CA VAL A 95 15.88 14.03 -9.72
C VAL A 95 16.80 12.97 -10.30
N THR A 96 17.16 13.11 -11.57
CA THR A 96 18.11 12.24 -12.25
C THR A 96 18.92 13.05 -13.25
N ASP A 97 20.04 12.50 -13.72
CA ASP A 97 20.86 13.15 -14.74
C ASP A 97 20.08 13.33 -16.05
N ALA A 98 20.37 14.44 -16.75
CA ALA A 98 19.78 14.72 -18.04
C ALA A 98 20.04 13.57 -19.02
N GLY A 99 19.03 13.20 -19.82
CA GLY A 99 19.11 12.09 -20.75
C GLY A 99 18.92 10.69 -20.13
N THR A 100 18.74 10.58 -18.81
CA THR A 100 18.36 9.29 -18.20
C THR A 100 16.99 8.84 -18.72
N ASP A 101 16.91 7.63 -19.29
CA ASP A 101 15.63 7.06 -19.72
C ASP A 101 14.88 6.46 -18.53
N LEU A 102 13.75 7.07 -18.18
CA LEU A 102 12.88 6.63 -17.08
C LEU A 102 11.57 6.00 -17.58
N ARG A 103 11.41 5.75 -18.88
CA ARG A 103 10.11 5.30 -19.45
C ARG A 103 9.57 4.03 -18.80
N ASP A 104 10.46 3.06 -18.55
CA ASP A 104 10.10 1.76 -17.94
C ASP A 104 10.25 1.74 -16.41
N GLN A 105 10.58 2.89 -15.79
CA GLN A 105 10.76 2.97 -14.35
C GLN A 105 9.43 3.18 -13.62
N MET A 106 9.34 2.62 -12.42
CA MET A 106 8.18 2.74 -11.55
C MET A 106 8.54 3.55 -10.31
N ILE A 107 7.76 4.58 -10.05
CA ILE A 107 7.68 5.22 -8.73
C ILE A 107 7.04 4.23 -7.79
N THR A 108 7.68 3.97 -6.66
CA THR A 108 7.14 3.10 -5.61
C THR A 108 7.22 3.83 -4.28
N GLU A 109 6.08 3.96 -3.62
CA GLU A 109 5.95 4.64 -2.33
C GLU A 109 5.20 3.76 -1.35
N ALA A 110 5.53 3.94 -0.06
CA ALA A 110 4.71 3.45 1.03
C ALA A 110 4.33 4.64 1.93
N LEU A 111 3.04 4.76 2.22
CA LEU A 111 2.51 5.68 3.21
C LEU A 111 2.15 4.88 4.45
N SER A 112 2.79 5.20 5.56
CA SER A 112 2.49 4.62 6.86
C SER A 112 1.62 5.55 7.69
N PHE A 113 0.65 5.00 8.41
CA PHE A 113 -0.25 5.76 9.27
C PHE A 113 -0.69 4.91 10.47
N ARG A 114 -1.27 5.56 11.48
CA ARG A 114 -1.88 4.90 12.64
C ARG A 114 -3.35 5.25 12.72
N ILE A 115 -4.22 4.24 12.78
CA ILE A 115 -5.67 4.42 12.90
C ILE A 115 -6.31 3.42 13.84
N ALA A 116 -7.47 3.78 14.38
CA ALA A 116 -8.27 2.86 15.14
C ALA A 116 -8.78 1.71 14.25
N PRO A 117 -9.12 0.55 14.84
CA PRO A 117 -9.85 -0.50 14.14
C PRO A 117 -11.14 0.03 13.50
N GLY A 118 -11.47 -0.49 12.32
CA GLY A 118 -12.70 -0.16 11.62
C GLY A 118 -12.58 -0.15 10.09
N THR A 119 -13.70 0.09 9.41
CA THR A 119 -13.77 0.20 7.95
C THR A 119 -13.76 1.66 7.51
N TYR A 120 -12.90 1.94 6.55
CA TYR A 120 -12.66 3.25 5.97
C TYR A 120 -12.88 3.20 4.47
N ARG A 121 -13.48 4.25 3.91
CA ARG A 121 -13.40 4.52 2.47
C ARG A 121 -12.23 5.45 2.25
N VAL A 122 -11.27 5.07 1.41
CA VAL A 122 -10.06 5.85 1.17
C VAL A 122 -10.09 6.41 -0.23
N HIS A 123 -10.02 7.73 -0.36
CA HIS A 123 -9.84 8.42 -1.63
C HIS A 123 -8.39 8.83 -1.79
N ILE A 124 -7.75 8.42 -2.89
CA ILE A 124 -6.37 8.77 -3.19
C ILE A 124 -6.33 9.55 -4.50
N ARG A 125 -5.51 10.60 -4.51
CA ARG A 125 -5.19 11.41 -5.67
C ARG A 125 -3.69 11.55 -5.82
N LEU A 126 -3.18 11.30 -7.02
CA LEU A 126 -1.81 11.61 -7.41
C LEU A 126 -1.85 12.73 -8.43
N LYS A 127 -1.15 13.83 -8.14
CA LYS A 127 -1.05 15.01 -9.00
C LYS A 127 0.38 15.26 -9.45
N ASP A 128 0.58 15.40 -10.75
CA ASP A 128 1.80 15.96 -11.33
C ASP A 128 1.80 17.48 -11.11
N LEU A 129 2.84 17.97 -10.43
CA LEU A 129 2.97 19.38 -10.08
C LEU A 129 3.48 20.25 -11.25
N GLN A 130 3.92 19.65 -12.35
CA GLN A 130 4.43 20.34 -13.54
C GLN A 130 3.40 20.43 -14.68
N ALA A 131 2.55 19.40 -14.90
CA ALA A 131 1.60 19.38 -16.03
C ALA A 131 0.11 19.48 -15.66
N ASN A 132 -0.23 19.69 -14.38
CA ASN A 132 -1.61 19.69 -13.89
C ASN A 132 -2.40 18.41 -14.28
N ALA A 133 -1.69 17.31 -14.52
CA ALA A 133 -2.25 15.99 -14.74
C ALA A 133 -2.49 15.30 -13.39
N GLU A 134 -3.54 14.48 -13.31
CA GLU A 134 -3.83 13.71 -12.11
C GLU A 134 -4.50 12.37 -12.39
N GLY A 135 -4.39 11.47 -11.41
CA GLY A 135 -5.20 10.28 -11.31
C GLY A 135 -5.87 10.21 -9.94
N THR A 136 -6.99 9.50 -9.86
CA THR A 136 -7.70 9.23 -8.60
C THR A 136 -8.19 7.80 -8.52
N CYS A 137 -8.23 7.26 -7.31
CA CYS A 137 -8.86 5.99 -7.01
C CYS A 137 -9.57 6.02 -5.65
N GLU A 138 -10.50 5.09 -5.48
CA GLU A 138 -11.17 4.86 -4.20
C GLU A 138 -11.08 3.38 -3.85
N LEU A 139 -10.82 3.06 -2.59
CA LEU A 139 -10.86 1.70 -2.08
C LEU A 139 -11.45 1.64 -0.67
N ALA A 140 -11.97 0.47 -0.31
CA ALA A 140 -12.27 0.15 1.08
C ALA A 140 -10.98 -0.26 1.80
N PHE A 141 -10.76 0.20 3.01
CA PHE A 141 -9.67 -0.23 3.88
C PHE A 141 -10.24 -0.63 5.22
N THR A 142 -10.07 -1.89 5.58
CA THR A 142 -10.52 -2.41 6.88
C THR A 142 -9.29 -2.60 7.75
N MET A 143 -9.20 -1.80 8.81
CA MET A 143 -8.22 -2.02 9.87
C MET A 143 -8.81 -3.03 10.85
N PRO A 144 -8.25 -4.24 10.97
CA PRO A 144 -8.76 -5.25 11.89
C PRO A 144 -8.65 -4.80 13.34
N GLU A 145 -9.47 -5.38 14.22
CA GLU A 145 -9.27 -5.29 15.66
C GLU A 145 -8.38 -6.46 16.07
N PHE A 146 -7.16 -6.17 16.52
CA PHE A 146 -6.24 -7.19 17.01
C PHE A 146 -6.55 -7.41 18.50
N ASP A 147 -7.32 -8.46 18.79
CA ASP A 147 -7.60 -8.87 20.17
C ASP A 147 -6.46 -9.75 20.69
N ASN A 148 -5.87 -9.36 21.83
CA ASN A 148 -4.83 -10.12 22.50
C ASN A 148 -5.32 -11.48 23.05
N ALA A 149 -6.64 -11.74 23.08
CA ALA A 149 -7.21 -12.98 23.56
C ALA A 149 -7.15 -14.14 22.54
N ALA A 150 -6.90 -13.87 21.26
CA ALA A 150 -6.79 -14.88 20.20
C ALA A 150 -5.60 -14.59 19.28
N PRO A 151 -4.91 -15.63 18.76
CA PRO A 151 -3.87 -15.43 17.75
C PRO A 151 -4.47 -14.76 16.51
N THR A 152 -4.02 -13.54 16.24
CA THR A 152 -4.30 -12.81 15.00
C THR A 152 -3.01 -12.69 14.20
N ILE A 153 -3.13 -12.59 12.88
CA ILE A 153 -2.00 -12.38 11.98
C ILE A 153 -2.15 -11.03 11.29
N SER A 154 -1.05 -10.29 11.18
CA SER A 154 -0.97 -9.10 10.33
C SER A 154 -1.21 -9.46 8.86
N ASP A 155 -1.54 -8.47 8.05
CA ASP A 155 -1.64 -8.64 6.60
C ASP A 155 -0.28 -9.03 6.00
N ILE A 156 -0.35 -9.77 4.90
CA ILE A 156 0.81 -10.19 4.12
C ILE A 156 1.14 -9.11 3.09
N GLN A 157 2.37 -8.58 3.13
CA GLN A 157 2.86 -7.62 2.15
C GLN A 157 3.51 -8.33 0.96
N PHE A 158 2.98 -8.10 -0.24
CA PHE A 158 3.62 -8.52 -1.48
C PHE A 158 4.75 -7.55 -1.85
N ALA A 159 5.94 -8.08 -2.15
CA ALA A 159 7.11 -7.29 -2.50
C ALA A 159 7.59 -7.63 -3.91
N HIS A 160 8.12 -6.64 -4.61
CA HIS A 160 8.93 -6.88 -5.80
C HIS A 160 10.32 -7.35 -5.43
N ARG A 161 10.90 -6.73 -4.40
CA ARG A 161 12.26 -7.01 -3.95
C ARG A 161 12.42 -6.73 -2.47
N ILE A 162 13.25 -7.53 -1.82
CA ILE A 162 13.65 -7.40 -0.43
C ILE A 162 15.18 -7.37 -0.43
N ASP A 163 15.76 -6.23 -0.07
CA ASP A 163 17.21 -6.04 0.01
C ASP A 163 17.61 -5.67 1.44
N ALA A 164 18.89 -5.82 1.81
CA ALA A 164 19.39 -5.20 3.04
C ALA A 164 19.27 -3.67 2.92
N ALA A 165 18.76 -3.00 3.96
CA ALA A 165 18.70 -1.55 3.98
C ALA A 165 20.10 -0.95 4.06
N ASN A 166 20.29 0.18 3.39
CA ASN A 166 21.51 0.98 3.45
C ASN A 166 21.20 2.46 3.68
N THR A 167 22.23 3.28 3.85
CA THR A 167 22.09 4.73 4.14
C THR A 167 21.39 5.53 3.04
N GLN A 168 21.31 5.00 1.81
CA GLN A 168 20.66 5.63 0.66
C GLN A 168 19.20 5.16 0.47
N THR A 169 18.72 4.25 1.32
CA THR A 169 17.38 3.69 1.19
C THR A 169 16.33 4.69 1.69
N THR A 170 15.26 4.88 0.93
CA THR A 170 14.11 5.68 1.36
C THR A 170 13.52 5.10 2.64
N ARG A 171 13.48 5.90 3.71
CA ARG A 171 13.11 5.42 5.06
C ARG A 171 11.72 4.76 5.14
N ASN A 172 10.75 5.24 4.36
CA ASN A 172 9.40 4.66 4.32
C ASN A 172 9.34 3.27 3.68
N LEU A 173 10.44 2.80 3.08
CA LEU A 173 10.56 1.43 2.55
C LEU A 173 11.42 0.54 3.44
N VAL A 174 11.84 1.00 4.62
CA VAL A 174 12.72 0.23 5.51
C VAL A 174 11.90 -0.39 6.64
N LYS A 175 11.98 -1.72 6.76
CA LYS A 175 11.37 -2.50 7.84
C LYS A 175 12.36 -3.51 8.37
N ASN A 176 12.57 -3.55 9.70
CA ASN A 176 13.45 -4.51 10.36
C ASN A 176 14.86 -4.65 9.73
N GLY A 177 15.44 -3.55 9.25
CA GLY A 177 16.76 -3.56 8.61
C GLY A 177 16.76 -3.97 7.13
N PHE A 178 15.60 -4.21 6.53
CA PHE A 178 15.44 -4.54 5.12
C PHE A 178 14.75 -3.40 4.37
N LYS A 179 15.17 -3.18 3.12
CA LYS A 179 14.44 -2.40 2.13
C LYS A 179 13.39 -3.30 1.49
N ILE A 180 12.12 -3.00 1.74
CA ILE A 180 10.98 -3.69 1.13
C ILE A 180 10.43 -2.80 0.02
N VAL A 181 10.59 -3.23 -1.24
CA VAL A 181 9.97 -2.56 -2.38
C VAL A 181 8.61 -3.21 -2.64
N PRO A 182 7.48 -2.55 -2.30
CA PRO A 182 6.17 -3.17 -2.42
C PRO A 182 5.80 -3.45 -3.87
N ASN A 183 4.98 -4.48 -4.06
CA ASN A 183 4.34 -4.84 -5.32
C ASN A 183 2.87 -4.46 -5.24
N ALA A 184 2.57 -3.17 -5.32
CA ALA A 184 1.20 -2.67 -5.26
C ALA A 184 0.31 -3.23 -6.38
N ARG A 185 0.88 -3.72 -7.49
CA ARG A 185 0.13 -4.38 -8.58
C ARG A 185 -0.19 -5.84 -8.30
N ARG A 186 0.43 -6.44 -7.28
CA ARG A 186 0.50 -7.90 -7.06
C ARG A 186 0.84 -8.67 -8.34
N SER A 187 1.69 -8.09 -9.21
CA SER A 187 2.11 -8.78 -10.43
C SER A 187 3.11 -9.88 -10.08
N ILE A 188 2.81 -11.10 -10.49
CA ILE A 188 3.66 -12.26 -10.22
C ILE A 188 4.71 -12.35 -11.34
N ALA A 189 5.98 -12.20 -10.98
CA ALA A 189 7.10 -12.51 -11.86
C ALA A 189 7.49 -13.99 -11.68
N THR A 190 8.69 -14.39 -12.13
CA THR A 190 9.21 -15.75 -11.90
C THR A 190 9.45 -16.09 -10.43
N THR A 191 9.55 -15.07 -9.55
CA THR A 191 9.74 -15.21 -8.10
C THR A 191 8.68 -14.41 -7.36
N LEU A 192 8.15 -15.00 -6.27
CA LEU A 192 7.21 -14.37 -5.36
C LEU A 192 7.94 -13.98 -4.07
N ASN A 193 8.03 -12.68 -3.79
CA ASN A 193 8.59 -12.17 -2.54
C ASN A 193 7.44 -11.73 -1.62
N ILE A 194 7.49 -12.20 -0.38
CA ILE A 194 6.48 -11.93 0.64
C ILE A 194 7.18 -11.43 1.90
N TYR A 195 6.59 -10.41 2.53
CA TYR A 195 7.00 -9.91 3.84
C TYR A 195 5.82 -9.99 4.82
N PHE A 196 6.09 -10.40 6.05
CA PHE A 196 5.12 -10.47 7.15
C PHE A 196 5.84 -10.13 8.47
N GLU A 197 5.08 -9.58 9.43
CA GLU A 197 5.53 -9.23 10.78
C GLU A 197 4.75 -10.02 11.83
#